data_AF-A0A7W0NQG4-F1
#
_entry.id   AF-A0A7W0NQG4-F1
#
_cell.length_a   1.000
_cell.length_b   1.000
_cell.length_c   1.000
_cell.angle_alpha   90.00
_cell.angle_beta   90.00
_cell.angle_gamma   90.00
#
_symmetry.space_group_name_H-M   'P 1'
#
loop_
_entity.id
_entity.type
_entity.pdbx_description
1 polymer ?
#
loop_
_entity_poly.entity_id
_entity_poly.type
_entity_poly.pdbx_seq_one_letter_code
_entity_poly.pdbx_strand_id
1 'polypeptide(L)'
;MNQLYYGDNLEVLREHIADESVDLIYLDSPFNSKRDYNLLFKSPKGLTSEAQIEAFEDTWHWNEQAEREFDELLHQANTQVADMMRALRGFLGENGMMAYLTMMANRLLELRRVLKPTGSLYLHCDPTASHYLKIVLDGVFGKENFRKEIIWRRTRAHNDKKITKFGAIHDALL
;
A
#
# COMPACT_ATOMS: atom_id res chain seq x y z
N MET A 1 4.08 11.13 -25.14
CA MET A 1 3.54 12.33 -24.46
C MET A 1 3.27 11.93 -23.03
N ASN A 2 3.61 12.77 -22.04
CA ASN A 2 3.43 12.43 -20.63
C ASN A 2 2.03 12.87 -20.17
N GLN A 3 1.40 12.10 -19.29
CA GLN A 3 0.05 12.35 -18.77
C GLN A 3 0.09 12.45 -17.25
N LEU A 4 -0.83 13.25 -16.70
CA LEU A 4 -1.07 13.39 -15.26
C LEU A 4 -2.57 13.31 -15.02
N TYR A 5 -2.97 12.46 -14.08
CA TYR A 5 -4.36 12.26 -13.68
C TYR A 5 -4.58 12.80 -12.27
N TYR A 6 -5.80 13.28 -12.00
CA TYR A 6 -6.21 13.78 -10.69
C TYR A 6 -7.52 13.08 -10.30
N GLY A 7 -7.56 12.46 -9.11
CA GLY A 7 -8.70 11.69 -8.61
C GLY A 7 -8.25 10.51 -7.76
N ASP A 8 -9.20 9.64 -7.41
CA ASP A 8 -8.86 8.36 -6.80
C ASP A 8 -8.13 7.46 -7.81
N ASN A 9 -7.04 6.84 -7.37
CA ASN A 9 -6.19 6.08 -8.28
C ASN A 9 -6.84 4.78 -8.77
N LEU A 10 -7.78 4.19 -8.03
CA LEU A 10 -8.50 2.99 -8.45
C LEU A 10 -9.43 3.32 -9.63
N GLU A 11 -10.17 4.42 -9.53
CA GLU A 11 -11.02 4.92 -10.63
C GLU A 11 -10.20 5.27 -11.87
N VAL A 12 -9.10 6.02 -11.68
CA VAL A 12 -8.20 6.38 -12.80
C VAL A 12 -7.65 5.16 -13.50
N LEU A 13 -7.19 4.14 -12.74
CA LEU A 13 -6.67 2.91 -13.32
C LEU A 13 -7.75 2.21 -14.16
N ARG A 14 -8.98 2.13 -13.66
CA ARG A 14 -10.12 1.47 -14.31
C ARG A 14 -10.58 2.19 -15.58
N GLU A 15 -10.67 3.52 -15.54
CA GLU A 15 -11.32 4.29 -16.61
C GLU A 15 -10.36 4.78 -17.68
N HIS A 16 -9.07 4.94 -17.36
CA HIS A 16 -8.15 5.66 -18.23
C HIS A 16 -6.92 4.87 -18.65
N ILE A 17 -6.59 3.78 -17.96
CA ILE A 17 -5.37 3.01 -18.23
C ILE A 17 -5.74 1.66 -18.83
N ALA A 18 -5.25 1.41 -20.05
CA ALA A 18 -5.50 0.18 -20.79
C ALA A 18 -4.78 -1.02 -20.14
N ASP A 19 -5.38 -2.21 -20.31
CA ASP A 19 -4.79 -3.49 -19.93
C ASP A 19 -3.41 -3.67 -20.59
N GLU A 20 -2.48 -4.28 -19.86
CA GLU A 20 -1.14 -4.65 -20.34
C GLU A 20 -0.43 -3.53 -21.12
N SER A 21 -0.58 -2.28 -20.68
CA SER A 21 -0.04 -1.10 -21.35
C SER A 21 1.20 -0.53 -20.65
N VAL A 22 1.43 -0.89 -19.38
CA VAL A 22 2.48 -0.33 -18.53
C VAL A 22 3.66 -1.30 -18.39
N ASP A 23 4.87 -0.82 -18.66
CA ASP A 23 6.12 -1.61 -18.50
C ASP A 23 6.68 -1.57 -17.07
N LEU A 24 6.49 -0.46 -16.35
CA LEU A 24 7.06 -0.25 -15.03
C LEU A 24 6.10 0.53 -14.15
N ILE A 25 5.85 0.01 -12.95
CA ILE A 25 5.05 0.67 -11.91
C ILE A 25 5.95 0.90 -10.68
N TYR A 26 5.89 2.10 -10.12
CA TYR A 26 6.48 2.43 -8.83
C TYR A 26 5.39 3.01 -7.92
N LEU A 27 5.35 2.53 -6.68
CA LEU A 27 4.39 2.95 -5.66
C LEU A 27 5.13 3.31 -4.39
N ASP A 28 4.83 4.49 -3.87
CA ASP A 28 5.25 4.97 -2.56
C ASP A 28 3.98 5.33 -1.79
N SER A 29 3.22 4.29 -1.44
CA SER A 29 1.90 4.44 -0.84
C SER A 29 2.04 4.87 0.63
N PRO A 30 0.99 5.45 1.22
CA PRO A 30 1.02 5.85 2.63
C PRO A 30 1.48 4.73 3.54
N PHE A 31 2.53 4.99 4.32
CA PHE A 31 2.93 4.07 5.38
C PHE A 31 1.93 4.09 6.53
N ASN A 32 1.45 2.90 6.92
CA ASN A 32 0.66 2.72 8.14
C ASN A 32 1.58 2.75 9.39
N SER A 33 2.55 3.68 9.42
CA SER A 33 3.57 3.78 10.46
C SER A 33 3.10 4.58 11.68
N LYS A 34 1.88 5.16 11.63
CA LYS A 34 1.33 6.11 12.61
C LYS A 34 2.25 7.31 12.95
N ARG A 35 3.40 7.47 12.28
CA ARG A 35 4.46 8.43 12.64
C ARG A 35 4.81 9.42 11.53
N ASP A 36 4.85 8.99 10.28
CA ASP A 36 5.50 9.80 9.22
C ASP A 36 4.57 10.75 8.46
N TYR A 37 3.26 10.61 8.60
CA TYR A 37 2.31 11.48 7.89
C TYR A 37 2.29 12.93 8.38
N ASN A 38 2.64 13.17 9.65
CA ASN A 38 2.75 14.52 10.22
C ASN A 38 3.86 15.38 9.58
N LEU A 39 4.76 14.79 8.78
CA LEU A 39 5.90 15.50 8.18
C LEU A 39 5.67 15.94 6.73
N LEU A 40 4.83 15.24 5.96
CA LEU A 40 4.54 15.59 4.56
C LEU A 40 3.62 16.81 4.41
N PHE A 41 2.87 17.16 5.46
CA PHE A 41 1.83 18.22 5.42
C PHE A 41 2.11 19.42 6.32
N LYS A 42 3.36 19.59 6.78
CA LYS A 42 3.80 20.88 7.31
C LYS A 42 3.89 21.87 6.15
N SER A 43 2.79 22.57 5.89
CA SER A 43 2.82 23.80 5.11
C SER A 43 3.87 24.74 5.74
N PRO A 44 4.61 25.56 4.97
CA PRO A 44 5.67 26.43 5.49
C PRO A 44 5.23 27.36 6.64
N LYS A 45 3.92 27.53 6.83
CA LYS A 45 3.30 28.36 7.87
C LYS A 45 2.79 27.61 9.11
N GLY A 46 3.02 26.30 9.24
CA GLY A 46 2.76 25.56 10.48
C GLY A 46 1.29 25.42 10.89
N LEU A 47 0.35 25.64 9.96
CA LEU A 47 -1.08 25.40 10.20
C LEU A 47 -1.43 23.98 9.76
N THR A 48 -1.67 23.10 10.73
CA THR A 48 -2.34 21.81 10.56
C THR A 48 -3.84 22.05 10.39
N SER A 49 -4.44 21.63 9.28
CA SER A 49 -5.90 21.64 9.14
C SER A 49 -6.45 20.42 9.89
N GLU A 50 -7.13 20.63 11.01
CA GLU A 50 -7.73 19.57 11.85
C GLU A 50 -8.66 18.65 11.03
N ALA A 51 -9.43 19.22 10.10
CA ALA A 51 -10.32 18.46 9.21
C ALA A 51 -9.59 17.48 8.28
N GLN A 52 -8.33 17.74 7.94
CA GLN A 52 -7.54 16.84 7.10
C GLN A 52 -6.89 15.73 7.94
N ILE A 53 -6.48 16.03 9.18
CA ILE A 53 -5.99 15.02 10.13
C ILE A 53 -7.11 14.01 10.43
N GLU A 54 -8.33 14.50 10.63
CA GLU A 54 -9.52 13.68 10.87
C GLU A 54 -9.88 12.80 9.66
N ALA A 55 -9.89 13.35 8.43
CA ALA A 55 -10.16 12.58 7.20
C ALA A 55 -9.14 11.46 6.95
N PHE A 56 -7.87 11.65 7.36
CA PHE A 56 -6.81 10.65 7.19
C PHE A 56 -6.76 9.62 8.33
N GLU A 57 -7.06 9.98 9.58
CA GLU A 57 -7.27 8.99 10.64
C GLU A 57 -8.48 8.09 10.29
N ASP A 58 -9.56 8.65 9.76
CA ASP A 58 -10.75 7.91 9.32
C ASP A 58 -10.46 6.94 8.15
N THR A 59 -9.43 7.23 7.33
CA THR A 59 -9.02 6.38 6.20
C THR A 59 -8.54 4.99 6.63
N TRP A 60 -7.97 4.86 7.83
CA TRP A 60 -7.45 3.59 8.34
C TRP A 60 -8.30 2.99 9.44
N HIS A 61 -9.61 3.16 9.37
CA HIS A 61 -10.55 2.43 10.20
C HIS A 61 -11.30 1.40 9.37
N TRP A 62 -11.63 0.27 10.00
CA TRP A 62 -12.57 -0.66 9.40
C TRP A 62 -13.97 -0.04 9.46
N ASN A 63 -14.35 0.64 8.38
CA ASN A 63 -15.63 1.31 8.22
C ASN A 63 -16.48 0.61 7.15
N GLU A 64 -17.69 1.11 6.88
CA GLU A 64 -18.57 0.52 5.87
C GLU A 64 -17.94 0.53 4.47
N GLN A 65 -17.08 1.50 4.15
CA GLN A 65 -16.36 1.52 2.87
C GLN A 65 -15.35 0.39 2.80
N ALA A 66 -14.55 0.17 3.85
CA ALA A 66 -13.60 -0.94 3.91
C ALA A 66 -14.31 -2.30 3.80
N GLU A 67 -15.49 -2.45 4.43
CA GLU A 67 -16.31 -3.65 4.29
C GLU A 67 -16.76 -3.86 2.84
N ARG A 68 -17.27 -2.81 2.17
CA ARG A 68 -17.67 -2.87 0.75
C ARG A 68 -16.51 -3.22 -0.17
N GLU A 69 -15.35 -2.60 0.03
CA GLU A 69 -14.14 -2.86 -0.76
C GLU A 69 -13.63 -4.29 -0.53
N PHE A 70 -13.78 -4.83 0.68
CA PHE A 70 -13.44 -6.21 0.99
C PHE A 70 -14.41 -7.18 0.30
N ASP A 71 -15.71 -6.91 0.38
CA ASP A 71 -16.73 -7.71 -0.29
C ASP A 71 -16.54 -7.71 -1.81
N GLU A 72 -16.24 -6.56 -2.42
CA GLU A 72 -15.90 -6.47 -3.83
C GLU A 72 -14.74 -7.40 -4.17
N LEU A 73 -13.65 -7.34 -3.40
CA LEU A 73 -12.47 -8.18 -3.59
C LEU A 73 -12.79 -9.67 -3.53
N LEU A 74 -13.70 -10.09 -2.63
CA LEU A 74 -14.10 -11.49 -2.50
C LEU A 74 -14.92 -12.02 -3.67
N HIS A 75 -15.56 -11.15 -4.45
CA HIS A 75 -16.37 -11.51 -5.61
C HIS A 75 -15.60 -11.41 -6.94
N GLN A 76 -14.35 -10.94 -6.91
CA GLN A 76 -13.51 -10.91 -8.10
C GLN A 76 -13.08 -12.32 -8.54
N ALA A 77 -12.79 -12.48 -9.83
CA ALA A 77 -12.41 -13.77 -10.41
C ALA A 77 -11.08 -14.33 -9.85
N ASN A 78 -10.25 -13.50 -9.21
CA ASN A 78 -8.98 -13.94 -8.63
C ASN A 78 -9.19 -14.58 -7.25
N THR A 79 -9.09 -15.90 -7.20
CA THR A 79 -9.34 -16.68 -5.98
C THR A 79 -8.21 -16.58 -4.94
N GLN A 80 -6.96 -16.42 -5.37
CA GLN A 80 -5.82 -16.51 -4.44
C GLN A 80 -5.69 -15.29 -3.53
N VAL A 81 -5.81 -14.08 -4.07
CA VAL A 81 -5.83 -12.88 -3.24
C VAL A 81 -7.05 -12.86 -2.32
N ALA A 82 -8.22 -13.29 -2.79
CA ALA A 82 -9.43 -13.34 -1.98
C ALA A 82 -9.27 -14.27 -0.77
N ASP A 83 -8.71 -15.46 -0.98
CA ASP A 83 -8.43 -16.41 0.10
C ASP A 83 -7.38 -15.88 1.07
N MET A 84 -6.33 -15.23 0.56
CA MET A 84 -5.32 -14.57 1.39
C MET A 84 -5.95 -13.47 2.25
N MET A 85 -6.81 -12.63 1.67
CA MET A 85 -7.48 -11.54 2.37
C MET A 85 -8.48 -12.05 3.42
N ARG A 86 -9.18 -13.17 3.18
CA ARG A 86 -9.99 -13.85 4.21
C ARG A 86 -9.13 -14.34 5.37
N ALA A 87 -8.01 -15.00 5.07
CA ALA A 87 -7.09 -15.49 6.10
C ALA A 87 -6.51 -14.34 6.94
N LEU A 88 -6.12 -13.25 6.27
CA LEU A 88 -5.63 -12.03 6.91
C LEU A 88 -6.68 -11.39 7.81
N ARG A 89 -7.94 -11.28 7.37
CA ARG A 89 -9.04 -10.76 8.20
C ARG A 89 -9.26 -11.64 9.43
N GLY A 90 -9.23 -12.96 9.27
CA GLY A 90 -9.35 -13.90 10.39
C GLY A 90 -8.19 -13.81 11.40
N PHE A 91 -6.98 -13.49 10.93
CA PHE A 91 -5.78 -13.38 11.77
C PHE A 91 -5.63 -12.01 12.44
N LEU A 92 -5.81 -10.92 11.69
CA LEU A 92 -5.61 -9.55 12.15
C LEU A 92 -6.84 -8.98 12.85
N GLY A 93 -8.03 -9.45 12.50
CA GLY A 93 -9.30 -8.82 12.86
C GLY A 93 -9.54 -7.51 12.11
N GLU A 94 -10.66 -6.88 12.42
CA GLU A 94 -11.10 -5.62 11.81
C GLU A 94 -10.40 -4.45 12.49
N ASN A 95 -9.34 -3.96 11.86
CA ASN A 95 -8.52 -2.87 12.36
C ASN A 95 -7.94 -2.06 11.19
N GLY A 96 -7.17 -1.01 11.50
CA GLY A 96 -6.61 -0.15 10.47
C GLY A 96 -5.58 -0.80 9.54
N MET A 97 -4.86 -1.82 10.00
CA MET A 97 -4.02 -2.61 9.09
C MET A 97 -4.89 -3.41 8.11
N MET A 98 -5.98 -4.00 8.57
CA MET A 98 -6.88 -4.74 7.69
C MET A 98 -7.59 -3.83 6.68
N ALA A 99 -8.04 -2.64 7.10
CA ALA A 99 -8.58 -1.62 6.20
C ALA A 99 -7.55 -1.18 5.15
N TYR A 100 -6.30 -0.95 5.58
CA TYR A 100 -5.19 -0.62 4.69
C TYR A 100 -4.94 -1.70 3.64
N LEU A 101 -4.88 -2.97 4.06
CA LEU A 101 -4.63 -4.09 3.15
C LEU A 101 -5.76 -4.27 2.15
N THR A 102 -7.02 -4.10 2.57
CA THR A 102 -8.18 -4.13 1.67
C THR A 102 -8.07 -3.05 0.59
N MET A 103 -7.82 -1.81 1.01
CA MET A 103 -7.66 -0.68 0.09
C MET A 103 -6.53 -0.92 -0.92
N MET A 104 -5.38 -1.42 -0.44
CA MET A 104 -4.23 -1.72 -1.28
C MET A 104 -4.49 -2.90 -2.22
N ALA A 105 -5.16 -3.96 -1.77
CA ALA A 105 -5.35 -5.16 -2.57
C ALA A 105 -6.20 -4.90 -3.83
N ASN A 106 -7.28 -4.10 -3.73
CA ASN A 106 -8.06 -3.69 -4.89
C ASN A 106 -7.22 -2.91 -5.91
N ARG A 107 -6.35 -2.02 -5.43
CA ARG A 107 -5.44 -1.24 -6.30
C ARG A 107 -4.39 -2.13 -6.94
N LEU A 108 -3.81 -3.08 -6.19
CA LEU A 108 -2.85 -4.04 -6.72
C LEU A 108 -3.45 -4.92 -7.82
N LEU A 109 -4.73 -5.28 -7.73
CA LEU A 109 -5.43 -6.03 -8.78
C LEU A 109 -5.54 -5.23 -10.08
N GLU A 110 -5.92 -3.94 -10.00
CA GLU A 110 -5.92 -3.07 -11.18
C GLU A 110 -4.51 -2.82 -11.72
N LEU A 111 -3.53 -2.67 -10.85
CA LEU A 111 -2.13 -2.53 -11.25
C LEU A 111 -1.63 -3.78 -11.97
N ARG A 112 -2.06 -4.98 -11.55
CA ARG A 112 -1.79 -6.24 -12.26
C ARG A 112 -2.46 -6.30 -13.63
N ARG A 113 -3.67 -5.74 -13.79
CA ARG A 113 -4.35 -5.67 -15.09
C ARG A 113 -3.61 -4.77 -16.07
N VAL A 114 -3.18 -3.58 -15.64
CA VAL A 114 -2.52 -2.61 -16.53
C VAL A 114 -1.05 -2.95 -16.80
N LEU A 115 -0.40 -3.73 -15.94
CA LEU A 115 0.99 -4.14 -16.11
C LEU A 115 1.12 -5.21 -17.21
N LYS A 116 2.07 -4.99 -18.12
CA LYS A 116 2.43 -5.99 -19.13
C LYS A 116 2.93 -7.29 -18.49
N PRO A 117 2.81 -8.45 -19.19
CA PRO A 117 3.41 -9.70 -18.74
C PRO A 117 4.93 -9.62 -18.52
N THR A 118 5.62 -8.72 -19.24
CA THR A 118 7.06 -8.45 -19.09
C THR A 118 7.38 -7.31 -18.13
N GLY A 119 6.37 -6.67 -17.57
CA GLY A 119 6.52 -5.49 -16.73
C GLY A 119 7.03 -5.81 -15.33
N SER A 120 7.37 -4.77 -14.58
CA SER A 120 7.77 -4.89 -13.18
C SER A 120 7.05 -3.85 -12.32
N LEU A 121 6.74 -4.24 -11.09
CA LEU A 121 6.19 -3.37 -10.06
C LEU A 121 7.19 -3.28 -8.91
N TYR A 122 7.39 -2.07 -8.40
CA TYR A 122 8.18 -1.80 -7.21
C TYR A 122 7.27 -1.13 -6.18
N LEU A 123 7.15 -1.74 -5.01
CA LEU A 123 6.36 -1.20 -3.90
C LEU A 123 7.25 -0.84 -2.73
N HIS A 124 7.43 0.45 -2.49
CA HIS A 124 8.12 0.94 -1.29
C HIS A 124 7.21 0.71 -0.09
N CYS A 125 7.73 -0.03 0.89
CA CYS A 125 7.05 -0.40 2.13
C CYS A 125 7.82 0.08 3.36
N ASP A 126 7.07 0.46 4.40
CA ASP A 126 7.61 0.57 5.75
C ASP A 126 7.64 -0.81 6.44
N PRO A 127 8.45 -0.98 7.50
CA PRO A 127 8.56 -2.25 8.21
C PRO A 127 7.26 -2.79 8.82
N THR A 128 6.27 -1.95 9.10
CA THR A 128 4.98 -2.33 9.72
C THR A 128 4.09 -3.08 8.75
N ALA A 129 4.01 -2.63 7.49
CA ALA A 129 3.11 -3.19 6.49
C ALA A 129 3.80 -4.14 5.49
N SER A 130 5.13 -4.04 5.32
CA SER A 130 5.90 -4.75 4.29
C SER A 130 5.59 -6.25 4.19
N HIS A 131 5.56 -6.97 5.31
CA HIS A 131 5.32 -8.41 5.31
C HIS A 131 3.89 -8.78 4.88
N TYR A 132 2.91 -7.98 5.28
CA TYR A 132 1.51 -8.19 4.88
C TYR A 132 1.31 -7.82 3.40
N LEU A 133 1.87 -6.70 2.95
CA LEU A 133 1.85 -6.32 1.54
C LEU A 133 2.52 -7.35 0.66
N LYS A 134 3.61 -7.96 1.13
CA LYS A 134 4.31 -9.03 0.41
C LYS A 134 3.42 -10.24 0.13
N ILE A 135 2.67 -10.71 1.12
CA ILE A 135 1.78 -11.87 0.94
C ILE A 135 0.53 -11.51 0.12
N VAL A 136 0.07 -10.25 0.18
CA VAL A 136 -0.98 -9.75 -0.72
C VAL A 136 -0.46 -9.70 -2.17
N LEU A 137 0.76 -9.19 -2.39
CA LEU A 137 1.41 -9.21 -3.71
C LEU A 137 1.55 -10.65 -4.23
N ASP A 138 1.88 -11.61 -3.38
CA ASP A 138 1.94 -13.02 -3.77
C ASP A 138 0.56 -13.55 -4.20
N GLY A 139 -0.52 -13.12 -3.55
CA GLY A 139 -1.88 -13.47 -3.95
C GLY A 139 -2.32 -12.82 -5.27
N VAL A 140 -1.83 -11.61 -5.57
CA VAL A 140 -2.19 -10.85 -6.78
C VAL A 140 -1.34 -11.27 -8.00
N PHE A 141 -0.02 -11.32 -7.82
CA PHE A 141 0.94 -11.53 -8.90
C PHE A 141 1.42 -12.98 -9.00
N GLY A 142 1.17 -13.82 -7.98
CA GLY A 142 1.76 -15.15 -7.87
C GLY A 142 3.13 -15.12 -7.19
N LYS A 143 3.32 -15.96 -6.19
CA LYS A 143 4.54 -16.02 -5.35
C LYS A 143 5.82 -16.30 -6.15
N GLU A 144 5.70 -17.03 -7.26
CA GLU A 144 6.78 -17.35 -8.19
C GLU A 144 7.29 -16.15 -8.99
N ASN A 145 6.50 -15.08 -9.07
CA ASN A 145 6.87 -13.85 -9.77
C ASN A 145 7.61 -12.86 -8.88
N PHE A 146 7.69 -13.10 -7.57
CA PHE A 146 8.53 -12.29 -6.70
C PHE A 146 10.01 -12.45 -7.09
N ARG A 147 10.67 -11.32 -7.33
CA ARG A 147 12.06 -11.33 -7.82
C ARG A 147 13.04 -11.16 -6.68
N LYS A 148 12.98 -10.02 -5.98
CA LYS A 148 13.91 -9.62 -4.92
C LYS A 148 13.27 -8.57 -4.02
N GLU A 149 13.81 -8.46 -2.81
CA GLU A 149 13.61 -7.31 -1.94
C GLU A 149 14.85 -6.40 -2.02
N ILE A 150 14.63 -5.11 -2.21
CA ILE A 150 15.69 -4.10 -2.18
C ILE A 150 15.64 -3.39 -0.85
N ILE A 151 16.75 -3.45 -0.09
CA ILE A 151 16.88 -2.75 1.17
C ILE A 151 17.39 -1.32 0.91
N TRP A 152 16.51 -0.34 1.07
CA TRP A 152 16.86 1.06 0.90
C TRP A 152 17.37 1.64 2.21
N ARG A 153 18.68 1.86 2.29
CA ARG A 153 19.32 2.46 3.48
C ARG A 153 19.11 3.97 3.49
N ARG A 154 18.25 4.47 4.38
CA ARG A 154 18.00 5.91 4.59
C ARG A 154 19.13 6.62 5.33
N THR A 155 19.75 5.97 6.30
CA THR A 155 20.79 6.60 7.13
C THR A 155 21.87 5.63 7.60
N ARG A 156 22.95 6.18 8.16
CA ARG A 156 24.00 5.39 8.80
C ARG A 156 23.51 4.82 10.12
N ALA A 157 24.17 3.74 10.56
CA ALA A 157 23.93 3.19 11.88
C ALA A 157 24.22 4.29 12.92
N HIS A 158 23.28 4.49 13.83
CA HIS A 158 23.37 5.47 14.91
C HIS A 158 22.68 4.90 16.14
N ASN A 159 23.17 5.30 17.31
CA ASN A 159 22.51 5.00 18.56
C ASN A 159 21.43 6.06 18.78
N ASP A 160 20.17 5.66 18.73
CA ASP A 160 19.10 6.53 19.20
C ASP A 160 19.30 6.76 20.70
N LYS A 161 19.22 8.02 21.14
CA LYS A 161 19.52 8.42 22.54
C LYS A 161 18.63 7.71 23.58
N LYS A 162 17.55 7.06 23.14
CA LYS A 162 16.71 6.17 23.95
C LYS A 162 17.07 4.72 23.60
N ILE A 163 17.77 4.04 24.52
CA ILE A 163 18.29 2.65 24.42
C ILE A 163 17.19 1.58 24.22
N THR A 164 15.92 1.96 24.11
CA THR A 164 14.79 1.02 24.11
C THR A 164 14.36 0.54 22.73
N LYS A 165 14.99 1.01 21.63
CA LYS A 165 14.60 0.61 20.26
C LYS A 165 15.81 0.40 19.35
N PHE A 166 15.67 -0.53 18.41
CA PHE A 166 16.59 -0.66 17.29
C PHE A 166 16.46 0.55 16.35
N GLY A 167 17.57 0.94 15.72
CA GLY A 167 17.60 2.06 14.79
C GLY A 167 16.81 1.76 13.52
N ALA A 168 15.81 2.59 13.21
CA ALA A 168 15.05 2.52 11.97
C ALA A 168 15.83 3.19 10.83
N ILE A 169 16.78 2.45 10.24
CA ILE A 169 17.76 2.99 9.28
C ILE A 169 17.48 2.66 7.82
N HIS A 170 16.52 1.78 7.54
CA HIS A 170 16.20 1.30 6.20
C HIS A 170 14.70 1.11 6.03
N ASP A 171 14.30 1.09 4.76
CA ASP A 171 12.99 0.65 4.30
C ASP A 171 13.19 -0.50 3.30
N ALA A 172 12.08 -1.08 2.83
CA ALA A 172 12.10 -2.14 1.83
C ALA A 172 11.36 -1.71 0.57
N LEU A 173 11.89 -2.07 -0.59
CA LEU A 173 11.14 -2.06 -1.84
C LEU A 173 10.96 -3.52 -2.26
N LEU A 174 9.69 -3.91 -2.40
CA LEU A 174 9.26 -5.23 -2.87
C LEU A 174 9.08 -5.26 -4.38
#